data_AF-A0A3R7PT85-F1
#
_entry.id   AF-A0A3R7PT85-F1
#
_cell.length_a   1.000
_cell.length_b   1.000
_cell.length_c   1.000
_cell.angle_alpha   90.00
_cell.angle_beta   90.00
_cell.angle_gamma   90.00
#
_symmetry.space_group_name_H-M   'P 1'
#
loop_
_entity.id
_entity.type
_entity.pdbx_description
1 polymer ?
#
loop_
_entity_poly.entity_id
_entity_poly.type
_entity_poly.pdbx_seq_one_letter_code
_entity_poly.pdbx_strand_id
1 'polypeptide(L)' 'MNLETYSYPKGLHLLESWQAGSKEAKAEIKSVFDAAISGSFDGNFSVLAPTNEVHATASVHMLALAILNDLYGVT' A
#
# COMPACT_ATOMS: atom_id res chain seq x y z
N MET A 1 4.45 -0.54 12.92
CA MET A 1 3.10 -0.71 12.33
C MET A 1 2.92 -2.18 11.98
N ASN A 2 1.72 -2.75 12.08
CA ASN A 2 1.47 -4.16 11.75
C ASN A 2 0.54 -4.25 10.53
N LEU A 3 0.98 -4.86 9.43
CA LEU A 3 0.14 -5.00 8.22
C LEU A 3 -1.06 -5.93 8.42
N GLU A 4 -1.01 -6.86 9.39
CA GLU A 4 -2.11 -7.78 9.72
C GLU A 4 -3.40 -7.05 10.16
N THR A 5 -3.28 -5.81 10.66
CA THR A 5 -4.46 -5.00 11.01
C THR A 5 -5.25 -4.55 9.79
N TYR A 6 -4.64 -4.62 8.60
CA TYR A 6 -5.25 -4.31 7.31
C TYR A 6 -5.71 -5.55 6.55
N SER A 7 -5.74 -6.71 7.21
CA SER A 7 -6.36 -7.93 6.67
C SER A 7 -7.75 -7.63 6.10
N TYR A 8 -8.10 -8.37 5.05
CA TYR A 8 -9.38 -8.21 4.36
C TYR A 8 -10.55 -8.22 5.37
N PRO A 9 -11.51 -7.28 5.28
CA PRO A 9 -11.67 -6.23 4.26
C PRO A 9 -11.09 -4.86 4.65
N LYS A 10 -10.37 -4.75 5.78
CA LYS A 10 -10.00 -3.44 6.36
C LYS A 10 -9.12 -2.60 5.46
N GLY A 11 -8.11 -3.21 4.82
CA GLY A 11 -7.28 -2.50 3.85
C GLY A 11 -8.08 -1.98 2.65
N LEU A 12 -9.10 -2.71 2.20
CA LEU A 12 -9.97 -2.28 1.10
C LEU A 12 -10.82 -1.08 1.51
N HIS A 13 -11.44 -1.12 2.70
CA HIS A 13 -12.22 0.01 3.21
C HIS A 13 -11.37 1.28 3.41
N LEU A 14 -10.11 1.13 3.81
CA LEU A 14 -9.18 2.25 3.90
C LEU A 14 -8.92 2.88 2.51
N LEU A 15 -8.68 2.04 1.50
CA LEU A 15 -8.50 2.50 0.12
C LEU A 15 -9.75 3.18 -0.44
N GLU A 16 -10.93 2.61 -0.22
CA GLU A 16 -12.21 3.22 -0.62
C GLU A 16 -12.41 4.58 0.05
N SER A 17 -12.11 4.69 1.35
CA SER A 17 -12.22 5.94 2.10
C SER A 17 -11.25 7.01 1.61
N TRP A 18 -10.03 6.61 1.24
CA TRP A 18 -9.06 7.50 0.60
C TRP A 18 -9.54 7.97 -0.78
N GLN A 19 -10.06 7.07 -1.61
CA GLN A 19 -10.64 7.42 -2.91
C GLN A 19 -11.83 8.39 -2.78
N ALA A 20 -12.60 8.29 -1.69
CA ALA A 20 -13.67 9.22 -1.37
C ALA A 20 -13.18 10.59 -0.85
N GLY A 21 -11.86 10.78 -0.68
CA GLY A 21 -11.25 12.04 -0.26
C GLY A 21 -11.22 12.28 1.25
N SER A 22 -11.38 11.23 2.08
CA SER A 22 -11.25 11.37 3.54
C SER A 22 -9.83 11.80 3.93
N LYS A 23 -9.75 12.86 4.76
CA LYS A 23 -8.47 13.36 5.29
C LYS A 23 -7.86 12.39 6.28
N GLU A 24 -8.70 11.71 7.05
CA GLU A 24 -8.33 10.71 8.04
C GLU A 24 -7.72 9.50 7.32
N ALA A 25 -8.40 9.00 6.28
CA ALA A 25 -7.89 7.91 5.45
C ALA A 25 -6.58 8.30 4.76
N LYS A 26 -6.46 9.53 4.23
CA LYS A 26 -5.22 10.02 3.63
C LYS A 26 -4.06 10.05 4.63
N ALA A 27 -4.30 10.51 5.86
CA ALA A 27 -3.29 10.51 6.92
C ALA A 27 -2.86 9.09 7.31
N GLU A 28 -3.81 8.15 7.37
CA GLU A 28 -3.52 6.75 7.68
C GLU A 28 -2.73 6.07 6.55
N ILE A 29 -3.14 6.24 5.28
CA ILE A 29 -2.36 5.75 4.13
C ILE A 29 -0.97 6.37 4.12
N LYS A 30 -0.82 7.66 4.46
CA LYS A 30 0.50 8.29 4.58
C LYS A 30 1.38 7.57 5.59
N SER A 31 0.87 7.27 6.78
CA SER A 31 1.58 6.51 7.81
C SER A 31 2.03 5.14 7.30
N VAL A 32 1.16 4.44 6.55
CA VAL A 32 1.49 3.16 5.92
C VAL A 32 2.64 3.30 4.92
N PHE A 33 2.56 4.28 4.04
CA PHE A 33 3.57 4.50 3.00
C PHE A 33 4.91 5.02 3.58
N ASP A 34 4.88 5.90 4.58
CA ASP A 34 6.09 6.34 5.30
C ASP A 34 6.80 5.14 5.97
N ALA A 35 6.04 4.23 6.58
CA ALA A 35 6.57 3.00 7.16
C ALA A 35 7.17 2.07 6.08
N ALA A 36 6.53 1.98 4.91
CA ALA A 36 7.06 1.20 3.79
C ALA A 36 8.36 1.79 3.24
N ILE A 37 8.42 3.11 3.01
CA ILE A 37 9.61 3.80 2.49
C ILE A 37 10.78 3.73 3.47
N SER A 38 10.51 3.76 4.78
CA SER A 38 11.54 3.60 5.82
C SER A 38 12.04 2.16 6.00
N GLY A 39 11.54 1.21 5.20
CA GLY A 39 11.96 -0.19 5.25
C GLY A 39 11.32 -1.03 6.35
N SER A 40 10.26 -0.53 7.01
CA SER A 40 9.58 -1.28 8.08
C SER A 40 8.94 -2.59 7.62
N PHE A 41 8.80 -2.78 6.30
CA PHE A 41 8.21 -3.98 5.69
C PHE A 41 9.19 -4.75 4.79
N ASP A 42 10.48 -4.41 4.79
CA ASP A 42 11.44 -5.01 3.86
C ASP A 42 11.60 -6.52 4.05
N GLY A 43 11.35 -7.03 5.26
CA GLY A 43 11.30 -8.45 5.55
C GLY A 43 10.31 -9.23 4.68
N ASN A 44 9.23 -8.59 4.19
CA ASN A 44 8.27 -9.23 3.30
C ASN A 44 8.88 -9.58 1.94
N PHE A 45 9.90 -8.85 1.47
CA PHE A 45 10.61 -9.16 0.23
C PHE A 45 11.56 -10.36 0.34
N SER A 46 11.79 -10.87 1.57
CA SER A 46 12.57 -12.10 1.78
C SER A 46 11.77 -13.37 1.48
N VAL A 47 10.45 -13.26 1.31
CA VAL A 47 9.59 -14.38 0.90
C VAL A 47 9.75 -14.58 -0.61
N LEU A 48 10.35 -15.71 -0.99
CA LEU A 48 10.49 -16.07 -2.40
C LEU A 48 9.13 -16.38 -3.00
N ALA A 49 8.86 -15.80 -4.17
CA ALA A 49 7.69 -16.18 -4.96
C ALA A 49 7.78 -17.66 -5.37
N PRO A 50 6.64 -18.37 -5.51
CA PRO A 50 6.64 -19.73 -6.05
C PRO A 50 7.31 -19.78 -7.43
N THR A 51 8.25 -20.71 -7.62
CA THR A 51 9.05 -20.82 -8.87
C THR A 51 8.24 -21.26 -10.09
N ASN A 52 6.98 -21.64 -9.90
CA ASN A 52 6.08 -22.19 -10.92
C ASN A 52 4.92 -21.24 -11.27
N GLU A 53 4.92 -20.00 -10.79
CA GLU A 53 3.83 -19.04 -10.99
C GLU A 53 4.36 -17.65 -11.37
N VAL A 54 3.62 -16.95 -12.24
CA VAL A 54 3.89 -15.54 -12.58
C VAL A 54 2.76 -14.69 -12.03
N HIS A 55 3.06 -13.84 -11.05
CA HIS A 55 2.09 -12.87 -10.53
C HIS A 55 2.18 -11.56 -11.33
N ALA A 56 1.16 -11.28 -12.15
CA ALA A 56 1.02 -10.00 -12.85
C ALA A 56 0.26 -8.99 -11.98
N THR A 57 0.94 -7.95 -11.50
CA THR A 57 0.41 -6.97 -10.54
C THR A 57 0.38 -5.54 -11.08
N ALA A 58 0.31 -5.35 -12.40
CA ALA A 58 0.40 -4.04 -13.04
C ALA A 58 -0.62 -3.02 -12.48
N SER A 59 -1.87 -3.44 -12.23
CA SER A 59 -2.90 -2.58 -11.64
C SER A 59 -2.57 -2.15 -10.20
N VAL A 60 -1.94 -3.02 -9.41
CA VAL A 60 -1.51 -2.73 -8.04
C VAL A 60 -0.34 -1.74 -8.03
N HIS A 61 0.60 -1.87 -8.97
CA HIS A 61 1.68 -0.89 -9.11
C HIS A 61 1.15 0.50 -9.49
N MET A 62 0.18 0.59 -10.41
CA MET A 62 -0.44 1.86 -10.78
C MET A 62 -1.23 2.47 -9.62
N LEU A 63 -1.91 1.67 -8.80
CA LEU A 63 -2.54 2.13 -7.57
C LEU A 63 -1.51 2.73 -6.60
N ALA A 64 -0.40 2.02 -6.36
CA ALA A 64 0.67 2.50 -5.49
C ALA A 64 1.26 3.83 -6.00
N LEU A 65 1.48 3.95 -7.32
CA LEU A 65 1.94 5.20 -7.94
C LEU A 65 0.94 6.35 -7.79
N ALA A 66 -0.36 6.09 -7.97
CA ALA A 66 -1.40 7.10 -7.77
C ALA A 66 -1.39 7.62 -6.33
N ILE A 67 -1.24 6.74 -5.34
CA ILE A 67 -1.12 7.09 -3.93
C ILE A 67 0.16 7.90 -3.67
N LEU A 68 1.31 7.47 -4.22
CA LEU A 68 2.57 8.21 -4.07
C LEU A 68 2.49 9.63 -4.64
N ASN A 69 1.89 9.79 -5.82
CA ASN A 69 1.64 11.10 -6.41
C ASN A 69 0.70 11.96 -5.52
N ASP A 70 -0.40 11.38 -5.02
CA ASP A 70 -1.35 12.10 -4.15
C ASP A 70 -0.75 12.52 -2.80
N LEU A 71 0.13 11.71 -2.23
CA LEU A 71 0.72 11.97 -0.91
C LEU A 71 1.97 12.86 -0.96
N TYR A 72 2.83 12.64 -1.96
CA TYR A 72 4.18 13.22 -1.99
C TYR A 72 4.44 14.10 -3.23
N GLY A 73 3.52 14.15 -4.18
CA GLY A 73 3.67 14.97 -5.39
C GLY A 73 4.79 14.48 -6.32
N VAL A 74 5.08 13.17 -6.31
CA VAL A 74 6.07 12.56 -7.20
C VAL A 74 5.62 12.77 -8.65
N THR A 75 6.27 13.71 -9.33
CA THR A 75 6.06 14.07 -10.74
C THR A 75 7.30 13.79 -11.56
#